data_AF-R7LC14-F1
#
_entry.id   AF-R7LC14-F1
#
_cell.length_a   1.000
_cell.length_b   1.000
_cell.length_c   1.000
_cell.angle_alpha   90.00
_cell.angle_beta   90.00
_cell.angle_gamma   90.00
#
_symmetry.space_group_name_H-M   'P 1'
#
loop_
_entity.id
_entity.type
_entity.pdbx_description
1 polymer ?
#
loop_
_entity_poly.entity_id
_entity_poly.type
_entity_poly.pdbx_seq_one_letter_code
_entity_poly.pdbx_strand_id
1 'polypeptide(L)'
;MGKHAPKGVGFGQSAAFAYVLPLNSRFSIAAGIYAANMNWGSWRQTDVGFAGVLAYRVNENINLYAYGSKTFMPRNNPFAFRHDPFPVFYDRPRDRIGAAAEFKIGNNAVIGVSVEHRSY
;
A
#
# COMPACT_ATOMS: atom_id res chain seq x y z
N MET A 1 2.61 9.48 28.01
CA MET A 1 1.38 8.71 27.69
C MET A 1 0.21 9.67 27.73
N GLY A 2 -0.39 9.98 26.56
CA GLY A 2 -1.27 11.14 26.37
C GLY A 2 -2.72 10.91 26.79
N LYS A 3 -3.32 11.93 27.42
CA LYS A 3 -4.66 11.98 28.03
C LYS A 3 -5.84 11.78 27.06
N HIS A 4 -5.58 11.53 25.77
CA HIS A 4 -6.57 11.33 24.71
C HIS A 4 -6.30 10.08 23.85
N ALA A 5 -5.39 9.20 24.25
CA ALA A 5 -5.21 7.94 23.55
C ALA A 5 -6.43 7.03 23.80
N PRO A 6 -7.13 6.55 22.76
CA PRO A 6 -8.22 5.59 22.94
C PRO A 6 -7.69 4.36 23.71
N LYS A 7 -8.33 4.07 24.86
CA LYS A 7 -7.94 2.94 25.72
C LYS A 7 -8.34 1.63 25.03
N GLY A 8 -7.37 0.77 24.76
CA GLY A 8 -7.57 -0.57 24.20
C GLY A 8 -6.33 -1.09 23.48
N VAL A 9 -6.17 -2.41 23.43
CA VAL A 9 -5.19 -3.08 22.57
C VAL A 9 -5.77 -3.16 21.15
N GLY A 10 -5.08 -2.56 20.19
CA GLY A 10 -5.38 -2.72 18.77
C GLY A 10 -4.77 -4.02 18.24
N PHE A 11 -5.58 -4.87 17.62
CA PHE A 11 -5.14 -6.10 16.96
C PHE A 11 -5.40 -6.00 15.46
N GLY A 12 -4.34 -6.10 14.66
CA GLY A 12 -4.38 -6.05 13.21
C GLY A 12 -3.99 -7.39 12.60
N GLN A 13 -4.84 -7.91 11.73
CA GLN A 13 -4.55 -9.05 10.86
C GLN A 13 -4.43 -8.55 9.43
N SER A 14 -3.42 -9.00 8.70
CA SER A 14 -3.30 -8.73 7.27
C SER A 14 -2.90 -9.98 6.54
N ALA A 15 -3.62 -10.29 5.47
CA ALA A 15 -3.30 -11.31 4.50
C ALA A 15 -3.08 -10.64 3.15
N ALA A 16 -2.03 -11.03 2.44
CA ALA A 16 -1.77 -10.57 1.09
C ALA A 16 -1.35 -11.75 0.23
N PHE A 17 -1.91 -11.83 -0.97
CA PHE A 17 -1.57 -12.83 -1.98
C PHE A 17 -1.13 -12.10 -3.23
N ALA A 18 0.09 -12.34 -3.68
CA ALA A 18 0.64 -11.75 -4.89
C ALA A 18 1.15 -12.84 -5.82
N TYR A 19 0.97 -12.62 -7.12
CA TYR A 19 1.42 -13.48 -8.19
C TYR A 19 2.31 -12.69 -9.14
N VAL A 20 3.47 -13.24 -9.49
CA VAL A 20 4.45 -12.61 -10.36
C VAL A 20 4.58 -13.41 -11.65
N LEU A 21 4.38 -12.72 -12.77
CA LEU A 21 4.50 -13.22 -14.12
C LEU A 21 5.71 -12.57 -14.80
N PRO A 22 6.87 -13.25 -14.88
CA PRO A 22 7.96 -12.82 -15.73
C PRO A 22 7.57 -13.07 -17.18
N LEU A 23 7.29 -12.01 -17.95
CA LEU A 23 7.02 -12.18 -19.38
C LEU A 23 8.32 -12.40 -20.15
N ASN A 24 9.34 -11.59 -19.84
CA ASN A 24 10.64 -11.61 -20.49
C ASN A 24 11.76 -11.34 -19.46
N SER A 25 13.02 -11.53 -19.83
CA SER A 25 14.18 -11.19 -18.98
C SER A 25 14.25 -9.73 -18.54
N ARG A 26 13.47 -8.84 -19.18
CA ARG A 26 13.39 -7.41 -18.90
C ARG A 26 12.05 -6.95 -18.36
N PHE A 27 10.98 -7.72 -18.48
CA PHE A 27 9.64 -7.25 -18.14
C PHE A 27 8.91 -8.29 -17.30
N SER A 28 8.46 -7.86 -16.13
CA SER A 28 7.73 -8.68 -15.17
C SER A 28 6.52 -7.92 -14.67
N ILE A 29 5.39 -8.60 -14.60
CA ILE A 29 4.17 -8.08 -13.99
C ILE A 29 3.96 -8.81 -12.68
N ALA A 30 3.56 -8.09 -11.64
CA ALA A 30 3.03 -8.65 -10.42
C ALA A 30 1.62 -8.13 -10.20
N ALA A 31 0.70 -8.99 -9.76
CA ALA A 31 -0.63 -8.59 -9.35
C ALA A 31 -1.01 -9.37 -8.10
N GLY A 32 -1.74 -8.74 -7.20
CA GLY A 32 -2.11 -9.34 -5.94
C GLY A 32 -3.34 -8.72 -5.32
N ILE A 33 -3.86 -9.42 -4.33
CA ILE A 33 -4.94 -8.97 -3.47
C ILE A 33 -4.45 -8.88 -2.04
N TYR A 34 -5.00 -7.96 -1.28
CA TYR A 34 -4.72 -7.81 0.13
C TYR A 34 -6.02 -7.61 0.89
N ALA A 35 -6.07 -8.19 2.08
CA ALA A 35 -7.13 -8.04 3.04
C ALA A 35 -6.49 -7.73 4.39
N ALA A 36 -6.87 -6.62 5.01
CA ALA A 36 -6.46 -6.26 6.34
C ALA A 36 -7.69 -6.02 7.21
N ASN A 37 -7.68 -6.58 8.42
CA ASN A 37 -8.66 -6.31 9.45
C ASN A 37 -7.93 -5.70 10.64
N MET A 38 -8.26 -4.47 10.99
CA MET A 38 -7.75 -3.83 12.20
C MET A 38 -8.91 -3.64 13.16
N ASN A 39 -8.77 -4.18 14.37
CA ASN A 39 -9.76 -4.06 15.43
C ASN A 39 -9.12 -3.34 16.62
N TRP A 40 -9.67 -2.19 17.02
CA TRP A 40 -9.22 -1.42 18.16
C TRP A 40 -10.44 -0.99 18.99
N GLY A 41 -10.73 -1.73 20.07
CA GLY A 41 -11.88 -1.45 20.93
C GLY A 41 -13.21 -1.60 20.20
N SER A 42 -13.98 -0.50 20.07
CA SER A 42 -15.27 -0.47 19.33
C SER A 42 -15.09 -0.19 17.84
N TRP A 43 -13.86 -0.02 17.35
CA TRP A 43 -13.58 0.36 15.97
C TRP A 43 -13.02 -0.84 15.18
N ARG A 44 -13.67 -1.16 14.07
CA ARG A 44 -13.25 -2.23 13.16
C ARG A 44 -13.07 -1.66 11.76
N GLN A 45 -11.84 -1.65 11.28
CA GLN A 45 -11.52 -1.31 9.91
C GLN A 45 -11.21 -2.58 9.13
N THR A 46 -11.94 -2.81 8.03
CA THR A 46 -11.67 -3.92 7.12
C THR A 46 -11.35 -3.33 5.76
N ASP A 47 -10.13 -3.53 5.30
CA ASP A 47 -9.68 -3.08 3.98
C ASP A 47 -9.48 -4.32 3.11
N VAL A 48 -10.13 -4.35 1.96
CA VAL A 48 -9.90 -5.35 0.93
C VAL A 48 -9.65 -4.64 -0.38
N GLY A 49 -8.54 -4.97 -1.03
CA GLY A 49 -8.12 -4.33 -2.26
C GLY A 49 -7.23 -5.23 -3.10
N PHE A 50 -6.88 -4.70 -4.26
CA PHE A 50 -5.91 -5.31 -5.16
C PHE A 50 -4.79 -4.33 -5.45
N ALA A 51 -3.64 -4.87 -5.79
CA ALA A 51 -2.45 -4.13 -6.17
C ALA A 51 -1.81 -4.78 -7.39
N GLY A 52 -1.23 -3.96 -8.26
CA GLY A 52 -0.45 -4.39 -9.41
C GLY A 52 0.86 -3.63 -9.45
N VAL A 53 1.91 -4.29 -9.91
CA VAL A 53 3.24 -3.74 -10.16
C VAL A 53 3.70 -4.19 -11.52
N LEU A 54 4.23 -3.28 -12.32
CA LEU A 54 4.90 -3.52 -13.58
C LEU A 54 6.37 -3.18 -13.36
N ALA A 55 7.24 -4.16 -13.53
CA ALA A 55 8.69 -3.98 -13.44
C ALA A 55 9.29 -4.08 -14.83
N TYR A 56 10.05 -3.07 -15.23
CA TYR A 56 10.79 -3.01 -16.47
C TYR A 56 12.27 -2.74 -16.21
N ARG A 57 13.10 -3.73 -16.49
CA ARG A 57 14.55 -3.61 -16.47
C ARG A 57 15.02 -3.05 -17.80
N VAL A 58 15.36 -1.77 -17.81
CA VAL A 58 15.92 -1.08 -18.98
C VAL A 58 17.28 -1.68 -19.30
N ASN A 59 18.16 -1.72 -18.29
CA ASN A 59 19.53 -2.24 -18.34
C ASN A 59 19.90 -2.87 -16.99
N GLU A 60 21.07 -3.48 -16.87
CA GLU A 60 21.55 -4.06 -15.59
C GLU A 60 21.66 -3.03 -14.47
N ASN A 61 21.86 -1.75 -14.83
CA ASN A 61 21.97 -0.62 -13.91
C ASN A 61 20.66 0.15 -13.68
N ILE A 62 19.62 -0.04 -14.50
CA ILE A 62 18.41 0.81 -14.42
C ILE A 62 17.17 -0.07 -14.44
N ASN A 63 16.38 0.00 -13.37
CA ASN A 63 15.08 -0.64 -13.27
C ASN A 63 13.99 0.42 -13.10
N LEU A 64 12.89 0.25 -13.81
CA LEU A 64 11.70 1.07 -13.68
C LEU A 64 10.57 0.21 -13.12
N TYR A 65 9.76 0.79 -12.28
CA TYR A 65 8.61 0.14 -11.66
C TYR A 65 7.42 1.09 -11.77
N ALA A 66 6.27 0.59 -12.19
CA ALA A 66 5.01 1.31 -12.09
C ALA A 66 4.09 0.46 -11.22
N TYR A 67 3.48 1.03 -10.20
CA TYR A 67 2.61 0.29 -9.32
C TYR A 67 1.32 1.04 -9.06
N GLY A 68 0.26 0.31 -8.81
CA GLY A 68 -1.03 0.86 -8.48
C GLY A 68 -1.80 -0.07 -7.57
N SER A 69 -2.59 0.47 -6.66
CA SER A 69 -3.46 -0.29 -5.79
C SER A 69 -4.79 0.42 -5.64
N LYS A 70 -5.86 -0.38 -5.61
CA LYS A 70 -7.22 0.10 -5.43
C LYS A 70 -7.93 -0.72 -4.38
N THR A 71 -8.62 -0.02 -3.49
CA THR A 71 -9.39 -0.61 -2.39
C THR A 71 -10.86 -0.71 -2.81
N PHE A 72 -11.45 -1.91 -2.73
CA PHE A 72 -12.86 -2.14 -3.04
C PHE A 72 -13.79 -1.84 -1.87
N MET A 73 -13.29 -1.98 -0.65
CA MET A 73 -14.05 -1.68 0.57
C MET A 73 -13.46 -0.46 1.29
N PRO A 74 -13.52 0.75 0.72
CA PRO A 74 -13.33 1.94 1.52
C PRO A 74 -14.59 2.09 2.37
N ARG A 75 -14.51 1.65 3.63
CA ARG A 75 -15.39 2.09 4.72
C ARG A 75 -16.86 1.64 4.61
N ASN A 76 -17.21 0.56 5.32
CA ASN A 76 -18.54 0.44 5.92
C ASN A 76 -18.45 1.00 7.35
N ASN A 77 -18.41 2.33 7.49
CA ASN A 77 -18.49 2.98 8.79
C ASN A 77 -19.93 3.51 8.98
N PRO A 78 -20.84 2.75 9.62
CA PRO A 78 -22.19 3.22 9.94
C PRO A 78 -22.20 4.37 10.97
N PHE A 79 -21.04 4.84 11.43
CA PHE A 79 -20.92 5.94 12.40
C PHE A 79 -20.14 7.14 11.85
N ALA A 80 -20.43 7.56 10.61
CA ALA A 80 -19.89 8.80 10.02
C ALA A 80 -20.19 10.09 10.81
N PHE A 81 -20.98 10.02 11.89
CA PHE A 81 -21.36 11.13 12.76
C PHE A 81 -20.57 11.25 14.07
N ARG A 82 -19.66 10.32 14.40
CA ARG A 82 -18.84 10.42 15.63
C ARG A 82 -17.38 10.61 15.27
N HIS A 83 -16.88 11.79 15.64
CA HIS A 83 -15.47 12.20 15.76
C HIS A 83 -14.51 11.00 15.69
N ASP A 84 -13.92 10.78 14.51
CA ASP A 84 -12.86 9.78 14.33
C ASP A 84 -11.75 10.10 15.34
N PRO A 85 -11.46 9.21 16.31
CA PRO A 85 -10.43 9.45 17.32
C PRO A 85 -9.01 9.31 16.75
N PHE A 86 -8.91 8.95 15.46
CA PHE A 86 -7.66 8.88 14.74
C PHE A 86 -7.43 10.19 13.99
N PRO A 87 -6.24 10.79 14.12
CA PRO A 87 -5.90 11.91 13.27
C PRO A 87 -5.95 11.45 11.80
N VAL A 88 -6.27 12.39 10.91
CA VAL A 88 -6.32 12.30 9.42
C VAL A 88 -5.17 11.54 8.73
N PHE A 89 -4.13 11.13 9.47
CA PHE A 89 -3.04 10.25 9.03
C PHE A 89 -3.40 8.77 8.91
N TYR A 90 -4.53 8.32 9.46
CA TYR A 90 -5.04 6.95 9.31
C TYR A 90 -6.03 6.78 8.16
N ASP A 91 -6.26 7.84 7.40
CA ASP A 91 -7.01 7.72 6.16
C ASP A 91 -6.16 6.90 5.18
N ARG A 92 -6.64 5.72 4.79
CA ARG A 92 -5.92 4.87 3.84
C ARG A 92 -6.37 5.28 2.45
N PRO A 93 -5.46 5.77 1.58
CA PRO A 93 -5.81 6.16 0.23
C PRO A 93 -6.59 5.04 -0.46
N ARG A 94 -7.79 5.37 -0.94
CA ARG A 94 -8.65 4.45 -1.69
C ARG A 94 -7.94 3.96 -2.94
N ASP A 95 -7.24 4.87 -3.60
CA ASP A 95 -6.48 4.63 -4.81
C ASP A 95 -5.04 5.14 -4.61
N ARG A 96 -4.05 4.32 -4.95
CA ARG A 96 -2.63 4.72 -5.01
C ARG A 96 -2.10 4.34 -6.37
N ILE A 97 -1.41 5.26 -7.01
CA ILE A 97 -0.67 4.97 -8.23
C ILE A 97 0.67 5.68 -8.14
N GLY A 98 1.73 4.98 -8.52
CA GLY A 98 3.07 5.49 -8.42
C GLY A 98 3.99 4.90 -9.46
N ALA A 99 5.09 5.59 -9.67
CA ALA A 99 6.20 5.11 -10.47
C ALA A 99 7.48 5.24 -9.64
N ALA A 100 8.36 4.26 -9.77
CA ALA A 100 9.68 4.26 -9.18
C ALA A 100 10.73 3.94 -10.24
N ALA A 101 11.91 4.51 -10.07
CA ALA A 101 13.08 4.26 -10.87
C ALA A 101 14.26 3.99 -9.94
N GLU A 102 14.98 2.92 -10.20
CA GLU A 102 16.18 2.55 -9.47
C GLU A 102 17.38 2.59 -10.41
N PHE A 103 18.43 3.28 -9.97
CA PHE A 103 19.69 3.45 -10.66
C PHE A 103 20.81 2.85 -9.81
N LYS A 104 21.44 1.79 -10.29
CA LYS A 104 22.63 1.20 -9.69
C LYS A 104 23.87 1.93 -10.17
N ILE A 105 24.62 2.50 -9.24
CA ILE A 105 25.87 3.21 -9.48
C ILE A 105 27.02 2.26 -9.11
N GLY A 106 27.61 1.64 -10.14
CA GLY A 106 28.59 0.56 -9.97
C GLY A 106 27.97 -0.67 -9.30
N ASN A 107 28.78 -1.41 -8.53
CA ASN A 107 28.35 -2.63 -7.84
C ASN A 107 27.92 -2.39 -6.38
N ASN A 108 28.11 -1.18 -5.85
CA ASN A 108 28.08 -0.91 -4.41
C ASN A 108 26.98 0.08 -3.99
N ALA A 109 26.35 0.78 -4.92
CA ALA A 109 25.37 1.81 -4.61
C ALA A 109 24.13 1.68 -5.50
N VAL A 110 22.96 1.96 -4.92
CA VAL A 110 21.67 2.03 -5.61
C VAL A 110 20.95 3.28 -5.14
N ILE A 111 20.48 4.08 -6.10
CA ILE A 111 19.63 5.24 -5.85
C ILE A 111 18.23 4.92 -6.39
N GLY A 112 17.23 4.91 -5.52
CA GLY A 112 15.83 4.76 -5.88
C GLY A 112 15.10 6.09 -5.77
N VAL A 113 14.32 6.45 -6.78
CA VAL A 113 13.41 7.60 -6.78
C VAL A 113 12.01 7.08 -7.05
N SER A 114 11.04 7.42 -6.19
CA SER A 114 9.65 7.07 -6.39
C SER A 114 8.74 8.29 -6.23
N VAL A 115 7.69 8.33 -7.05
CA VAL A 115 6.63 9.33 -7.00
C VAL A 115 5.32 8.59 -6.87
N GLU A 116 4.55 8.92 -5.85
CA GLU A 116 3.28 8.28 -5.56
C GLU A 116 2.18 9.34 -5.44
N HIS A 117 1.09 9.12 -6.17
CA HIS A 117 -0.14 9.86 -6.03
C HIS A 117 -1.13 9.05 -5.20
N ARG A 118 -1.68 9.69 -4.17
CA ARG A 118 -2.66 9.11 -3.24
C ARG A 118 -3.98 9.86 -3.38
N SER A 119 -5.05 9.13 -3.68
CA SER A 119 -6.40 9.67 -3.64
C SER A 119 -7.13 9.11 -2.43
N TYR A 120 -7.72 10.00 -1.64
CA TYR A 120 -8.46 9.70 -0.41
C TYR A 120 -9.96 9.66 -0.72
#